data_AF-A0A947EXW9-F1
#
_entry.id   AF-A0A947EXW9-F1
#
_cell.length_a   1.000
_cell.length_b   1.000
_cell.length_c   1.000
_cell.angle_alpha   90.00
_cell.angle_beta   90.00
_cell.angle_gamma   90.00
#
_symmetry.space_group_name_H-M   'P 1'
#
loop_
_entity.id
_entity.type
_entity.pdbx_description
1 polymer ?
#
loop_
_entity_poly.entity_id
_entity_poly.type
_entity_poly.pdbx_seq_one_letter_code
_entity_poly.pdbx_strand_id
1 'polypeptide(L)'
;MEHRNLHVTLIVIFILCLFVGNAGCAEEKDNALAEEGLLRLSKPFTGDFDQMAKDRLIRVMMPYSKTFYFFDGAKPRGASYELVKLFEEFLNKKLKTTTLRLHTVIIPTAREDLISSVRDGKGDIAVGNLTITEARLKDVDFSSASATGVNEILVSHKKSSELKSIFDLAGKKIFARKSSSYYESLVKLNEVLRSAKKKEVIIAEADDHLEDEDLLEMINAGIIEFMVIDSHKGEFWAQILDNIKLQPSVKLRTGGSIAWAVRKNNPKLKAVINEFLQKHKLGTMMGNVIFNRYLKDTSYITDSIQNEHLKRFKIMANYFEKYGKQYQFDYLMLAALGYQESRLNQNLRSNAGAVGVMQVLPSTAKDKNVGIPNIKEAEQNIHAGTKYLRFMADTYFSEDKELDPLNRALFAFASYNAGPARISRLRQEAKKMGLDHNKWFNNVEIVAAKRIGRETVQYVSNIFKYYVAYALLADKMKIEGPVHLKGSFKKKKIKKQ
;
A
#
# COMPACT_ATOMS: atom_id res chain seq x y z
N MET A 1 -13.35 32.87 -3.17
CA MET A 1 -13.32 31.90 -2.05
C MET A 1 -14.58 31.03 -1.99
N GLU A 2 -15.44 31.02 -3.02
CA GLU A 2 -16.73 30.29 -3.02
C GLU A 2 -16.79 29.05 -3.94
N HIS A 3 -15.80 28.79 -4.79
CA HIS A 3 -15.86 27.65 -5.73
C HIS A 3 -15.35 26.30 -5.18
N ARG A 4 -14.93 26.23 -3.91
CA ARG A 4 -14.35 25.02 -3.30
C ARG A 4 -15.38 24.06 -2.66
N ASN A 5 -16.63 24.48 -2.50
CA ASN A 5 -17.68 23.70 -1.82
C ASN A 5 -18.49 22.78 -2.75
N LEU A 6 -18.44 22.96 -4.08
CA LEU A 6 -19.28 22.20 -5.02
C LEU A 6 -18.76 20.77 -5.31
N HIS A 7 -17.52 20.46 -4.94
CA HIS A 7 -16.83 19.23 -5.34
C HIS A 7 -16.96 18.07 -4.34
N VAL A 8 -17.44 18.35 -3.13
CA VAL A 8 -17.79 17.35 -2.13
C VAL A 8 -19.21 16.79 -2.39
N THR A 9 -20.10 17.62 -2.94
CA THR A 9 -21.52 17.30 -3.21
C THR A 9 -21.71 16.15 -4.22
N LEU A 10 -20.89 16.05 -5.28
CA LEU A 10 -21.07 15.01 -6.32
C LEU A 10 -20.46 13.63 -5.98
N ILE A 11 -19.62 13.54 -4.94
CA ILE A 11 -18.96 12.29 -4.53
C ILE A 11 -19.94 11.36 -3.81
N VAL A 12 -20.95 11.88 -3.11
CA VAL A 12 -21.79 11.08 -2.21
C VAL A 12 -23.18 10.72 -2.70
N ILE A 13 -23.65 11.37 -3.76
CA ILE A 13 -24.91 10.98 -4.43
C ILE A 13 -24.90 9.48 -4.79
N PHE A 14 -23.76 8.91 -5.18
CA PHE A 14 -23.69 7.50 -5.59
C PHE A 14 -23.46 6.47 -4.46
N ILE A 15 -22.99 6.89 -3.27
CA ILE A 15 -22.96 6.00 -2.10
C ILE A 15 -24.37 5.89 -1.51
N LEU A 16 -25.21 6.92 -1.62
CA LEU A 16 -26.61 6.91 -1.19
C LEU A 16 -27.58 6.20 -2.16
N CYS A 17 -27.29 6.05 -3.45
CA CYS A 17 -28.19 5.34 -4.38
C CYS A 17 -28.30 3.83 -4.13
N LEU A 18 -27.45 3.24 -3.28
CA LEU A 18 -27.65 1.88 -2.75
C LEU A 18 -28.53 1.85 -1.48
N PHE A 19 -29.02 3.01 -1.01
CA PHE A 19 -29.77 3.15 0.24
C PHE A 19 -31.22 3.65 0.08
N VAL A 20 -31.71 3.88 -1.15
CA VAL A 20 -33.12 4.25 -1.36
C VAL A 20 -33.91 3.03 -1.82
N GLY A 21 -34.37 2.23 -0.86
CA GLY A 21 -35.58 1.42 -1.07
C GLY A 21 -36.77 2.36 -1.14
N ASN A 22 -37.65 2.15 -2.13
CA ASN A 22 -38.88 2.89 -2.37
C ASN A 22 -39.60 3.32 -1.07
N ALA A 23 -39.62 4.61 -0.81
CA ALA A 23 -40.67 5.28 -0.05
C ALA A 23 -40.63 6.79 -0.37
N GLY A 24 -41.64 7.26 -1.09
CA GLY A 24 -41.86 8.70 -1.29
C GLY A 24 -42.16 9.38 0.04
N CYS A 25 -41.77 10.66 0.13
CA CYS A 25 -41.96 11.60 1.24
C CYS A 25 -40.98 11.50 2.43
N ALA A 26 -39.67 11.71 2.18
CA ALA A 26 -38.69 12.04 3.24
C ALA A 26 -37.49 12.91 2.77
N GLU A 27 -37.59 13.62 1.63
CA GLU A 27 -36.42 14.18 0.92
C GLU A 27 -35.62 15.30 1.64
N GLU A 28 -36.23 16.10 2.51
CA GLU A 28 -35.53 17.26 3.10
C GLU A 28 -34.61 16.93 4.29
N LYS A 29 -35.01 15.98 5.16
CA LYS A 29 -34.20 15.58 6.33
C LYS A 29 -33.06 14.63 5.97
N ASP A 30 -33.27 13.77 4.97
CA ASP A 30 -32.26 12.79 4.55
C ASP A 30 -31.10 13.44 3.76
N ASN A 31 -31.36 14.53 3.03
CA ASN A 31 -30.32 15.29 2.33
C ASN A 31 -29.37 16.03 3.29
N ALA A 32 -29.88 16.63 4.37
CA ALA A 32 -29.05 17.31 5.36
C ALA A 32 -28.11 16.35 6.10
N LEU A 33 -28.57 15.13 6.42
CA LEU A 33 -27.77 14.08 7.07
C LEU A 33 -26.70 13.49 6.14
N ALA A 34 -26.99 13.37 4.84
CA ALA A 34 -26.02 12.94 3.84
C ALA A 34 -24.90 13.98 3.65
N GLU A 35 -25.26 15.28 3.70
CA GLU A 35 -24.32 16.40 3.59
C GLU A 35 -23.46 16.58 4.87
N GLU A 36 -24.03 16.36 6.05
CA GLU A 36 -23.31 16.39 7.33
C GLU A 36 -22.32 15.21 7.46
N GLY A 37 -22.72 14.00 7.06
CA GLY A 37 -21.82 12.84 7.00
C GLY A 37 -20.68 12.99 5.99
N LEU A 38 -20.94 13.64 4.85
CA LEU A 38 -19.98 14.08 3.83
C LEU A 38 -18.93 15.05 4.37
N LEU A 39 -19.41 16.06 5.10
CA LEU A 39 -18.56 17.06 5.72
C LEU A 39 -17.63 16.40 6.75
N ARG A 40 -18.16 15.41 7.48
CA ARG A 40 -17.42 14.64 8.48
C ARG A 40 -16.35 13.73 7.87
N LEU A 41 -16.58 13.18 6.68
CA LEU A 41 -15.58 12.39 5.95
C LEU A 41 -14.44 13.25 5.39
N SER A 42 -14.70 14.50 5.04
CA SER A 42 -13.77 15.36 4.30
C SER A 42 -13.00 16.36 5.17
N LYS A 43 -13.42 16.58 6.43
CA LYS A 43 -12.77 17.53 7.35
C LYS A 43 -12.16 16.84 8.57
N PRO A 44 -11.11 17.43 9.17
CA PRO A 44 -10.68 17.03 10.50
C PRO A 44 -11.83 17.08 11.50
N PHE A 45 -11.94 16.03 12.32
CA PHE A 45 -12.95 15.90 13.36
C PHE A 45 -12.28 15.39 14.64
N THR A 46 -12.57 16.09 15.74
CA THR A 46 -11.93 15.86 17.04
C THR A 46 -12.92 15.47 18.14
N GLY A 47 -14.18 15.21 17.80
CA GLY A 47 -15.16 14.71 18.76
C GLY A 47 -14.82 13.29 19.26
N ASP A 48 -15.41 12.93 20.40
CA ASP A 48 -15.33 11.59 20.99
C ASP A 48 -16.60 10.78 20.66
N PHE A 49 -16.70 9.54 21.17
CA PHE A 49 -17.69 8.54 20.77
C PHE A 49 -19.15 9.00 20.77
N ASP A 50 -19.59 9.85 21.71
CA ASP A 50 -20.98 10.31 21.74
C ASP A 50 -21.35 11.12 20.49
N GLN A 51 -20.44 11.99 20.06
CA GLN A 51 -20.60 12.72 18.80
C GLN A 51 -20.47 11.75 17.63
N MET A 52 -19.57 10.77 17.72
CA MET A 52 -19.43 9.76 16.67
C MET A 52 -20.71 8.96 16.44
N ALA A 53 -21.37 8.58 17.53
CA ALA A 53 -22.67 7.91 17.57
C ALA A 53 -23.77 8.79 17.00
N LYS A 54 -23.78 10.08 17.37
CA LYS A 54 -24.74 11.06 16.84
C LYS A 54 -24.65 11.20 15.32
N ASP A 55 -23.44 11.37 14.78
CA ASP A 55 -23.25 11.47 13.32
C ASP A 55 -23.12 10.10 12.63
N ARG A 56 -23.33 9.00 13.37
CA ARG A 56 -23.45 7.62 12.85
C ARG A 56 -22.27 7.16 11.99
N LEU A 57 -21.08 7.67 12.27
CA LEU A 57 -19.89 7.41 11.47
C LEU A 57 -18.68 7.19 12.38
N ILE A 58 -17.80 6.28 12.00
CA ILE A 58 -16.45 6.15 12.55
C ILE A 58 -15.50 5.93 11.38
N ARG A 59 -14.46 6.75 11.26
CA ARG A 59 -13.43 6.68 10.21
C ARG A 59 -12.25 5.86 10.70
N VAL A 60 -11.96 4.76 10.02
CA VAL A 60 -10.92 3.81 10.39
C VAL A 60 -9.79 3.85 9.37
N MET A 61 -8.63 4.33 9.80
CA MET A 61 -7.41 4.37 9.00
C MET A 61 -6.77 2.99 8.99
N MET A 62 -6.49 2.47 7.80
CA MET A 62 -6.02 1.10 7.64
C MET A 62 -5.03 1.00 6.47
N PRO A 63 -3.82 0.43 6.69
CA PRO A 63 -2.89 0.20 5.59
C PRO A 63 -3.42 -0.95 4.72
N TYR A 64 -3.18 -0.84 3.41
CA TYR A 64 -3.42 -1.96 2.52
C TYR A 64 -2.33 -3.00 2.71
N SER A 65 -2.70 -4.22 3.08
CA SER A 65 -1.77 -5.32 3.33
C SER A 65 -2.40 -6.64 2.88
N LYS A 66 -1.57 -7.58 2.44
CA LYS A 66 -2.03 -8.90 1.97
C LYS A 66 -2.61 -9.78 3.07
N THR A 67 -2.46 -9.39 4.34
CA THR A 67 -2.94 -10.16 5.50
C THR A 67 -4.06 -9.43 6.28
N PHE A 68 -3.94 -8.12 6.49
CA PHE A 68 -4.81 -7.39 7.43
C PHE A 68 -5.95 -6.64 6.76
N TYR A 69 -5.73 -6.10 5.55
CA TYR A 69 -6.77 -5.44 4.76
C TYR A 69 -6.41 -5.43 3.28
N PHE A 70 -7.11 -6.29 2.55
CA PHE A 70 -6.99 -6.41 1.11
C PHE A 70 -8.37 -6.55 0.48
N PHE A 71 -8.41 -6.65 -0.83
CA PHE A 71 -9.64 -6.96 -1.56
C PHE A 71 -9.43 -8.27 -2.32
N ASP A 72 -10.42 -9.15 -2.24
CA ASP A 72 -10.56 -10.35 -3.06
C ASP A 72 -11.67 -10.07 -4.09
N GLY A 73 -11.25 -9.77 -5.32
CA GLY A 73 -12.12 -9.13 -6.32
C GLY A 73 -12.66 -7.79 -5.81
N ALA A 74 -13.98 -7.62 -5.82
CA ALA A 74 -14.65 -6.43 -5.30
C ALA A 74 -14.92 -6.48 -3.77
N LYS A 75 -14.62 -7.59 -3.10
CA LYS A 75 -14.96 -7.79 -1.69
C LYS A 75 -13.76 -7.47 -0.79
N PRO A 76 -13.87 -6.52 0.15
CA PRO A 76 -12.84 -6.31 1.15
C PRO A 76 -12.73 -7.52 2.09
N ARG A 77 -11.49 -7.88 2.43
CA ARG A 77 -11.11 -8.98 3.32
C ARG A 77 -9.92 -8.59 4.19
N GLY A 78 -9.58 -9.45 5.13
CA GLY A 78 -8.40 -9.33 5.98
C GLY A 78 -8.75 -9.30 7.46
N ALA A 79 -7.78 -9.68 8.29
CA ALA A 79 -8.01 -9.83 9.72
C ALA A 79 -8.46 -8.53 10.39
N SER A 80 -7.87 -7.39 10.02
CA SER A 80 -8.26 -6.09 10.59
C SER A 80 -9.60 -5.60 10.03
N TYR A 81 -9.86 -5.84 8.74
CA TYR A 81 -11.14 -5.50 8.11
C TYR A 81 -12.31 -6.20 8.81
N GLU A 82 -12.23 -7.53 8.96
CA GLU A 82 -13.30 -8.30 9.59
C GLU A 82 -13.51 -7.90 11.05
N LEU A 83 -12.43 -7.66 11.79
CA LEU A 83 -12.53 -7.21 13.18
C LEU A 83 -13.24 -5.85 13.30
N VAL A 84 -13.01 -4.93 12.36
CA VAL A 84 -13.72 -3.64 12.29
C VAL A 84 -15.19 -3.81 11.92
N LYS A 85 -15.53 -4.77 11.04
CA LYS A 85 -16.94 -5.05 10.72
C LYS A 85 -17.69 -5.66 11.91
N LEU A 86 -17.07 -6.55 12.66
CA LEU A 86 -17.63 -7.04 13.93
C LEU A 86 -17.76 -5.92 14.97
N PHE A 87 -16.83 -4.97 14.99
CA PHE A 87 -16.94 -3.79 15.85
C PHE A 87 -18.15 -2.92 15.47
N GLU A 88 -18.39 -2.68 14.18
CA GLU A 88 -19.60 -1.99 13.70
C GLU A 88 -20.88 -2.69 14.15
N GLU A 89 -20.96 -4.01 14.02
CA GLU A 89 -22.09 -4.82 14.49
C GLU A 89 -22.28 -4.71 16.01
N PHE A 90 -21.18 -4.82 16.77
CA PHE A 90 -21.18 -4.65 18.22
C PHE A 90 -21.72 -3.28 18.63
N LEU A 91 -21.27 -2.20 17.98
CA LEU A 91 -21.73 -0.84 18.25
C LEU A 91 -23.23 -0.67 17.97
N ASN A 92 -23.70 -1.15 16.83
CA ASN A 92 -25.13 -1.06 16.47
C ASN A 92 -26.01 -1.83 17.45
N LYS A 93 -25.56 -3.00 17.92
CA LYS A 93 -26.25 -3.76 18.97
C LYS A 93 -26.25 -3.00 20.30
N LYS A 94 -25.11 -2.43 20.70
CA LYS A 94 -24.96 -1.67 21.96
C LYS A 94 -25.83 -0.41 21.97
N LEU A 95 -25.88 0.30 20.85
CA LEU A 95 -26.68 1.51 20.67
C LEU A 95 -28.16 1.22 20.38
N LYS A 96 -28.56 -0.05 20.23
CA LYS A 96 -29.92 -0.48 19.87
C LYS A 96 -30.44 0.21 18.61
N THR A 97 -29.55 0.49 17.65
CA THR A 97 -29.92 1.11 16.38
C THR A 97 -30.75 0.13 15.55
N THR A 98 -31.88 0.59 15.02
CA THR A 98 -32.72 -0.17 14.10
C THR A 98 -32.49 0.31 12.66
N THR A 99 -33.26 1.31 12.21
CA THR A 99 -33.21 1.84 10.84
C THR A 99 -31.98 2.70 10.58
N LEU A 100 -31.61 3.54 11.55
CA LEU A 100 -30.48 4.46 11.44
C LEU A 100 -29.25 3.88 12.13
N ARG A 101 -28.46 3.13 11.37
CA ARG A 101 -27.26 2.44 11.86
C ARG A 101 -26.03 3.36 11.88
N LEU A 102 -25.12 3.08 12.80
CA LEU A 102 -23.75 3.60 12.79
C LEU A 102 -22.91 2.77 11.82
N HIS A 103 -22.05 3.44 11.05
CA HIS A 103 -21.16 2.80 10.09
C HIS A 103 -19.68 3.06 10.39
N THR A 104 -18.86 2.03 10.15
CA THR A 104 -17.41 2.16 10.08
C THR A 104 -16.99 2.30 8.62
N VAL A 105 -16.35 3.42 8.30
CA VAL A 105 -15.79 3.69 6.97
C VAL A 105 -14.28 3.50 7.04
N ILE A 106 -13.78 2.57 6.24
CA ILE A 106 -12.35 2.29 6.17
C ILE A 106 -11.75 3.23 5.13
N ILE A 107 -10.73 3.97 5.56
CA ILE A 107 -9.96 4.88 4.73
C ILE A 107 -8.58 4.25 4.56
N PRO A 108 -8.24 3.74 3.37
CA PRO A 108 -6.90 3.26 3.08
C PRO A 108 -5.89 4.37 3.38
N THR A 109 -4.86 4.06 4.17
CA THR A 109 -3.88 5.07 4.61
C THR A 109 -2.50 4.41 4.70
N ALA A 110 -1.50 5.05 4.12
CA ALA A 110 -0.12 4.60 4.19
C ALA A 110 0.33 4.47 5.65
N ARG A 111 1.26 3.55 5.91
CA ARG A 111 1.63 3.22 7.29
C ARG A 111 2.23 4.41 8.05
N GLU A 112 3.03 5.22 7.37
CA GLU A 112 3.60 6.46 7.90
C GLU A 112 2.55 7.47 8.35
N ASP A 113 1.37 7.46 7.72
CA ASP A 113 0.30 8.42 7.96
C ASP A 113 -0.73 7.94 8.99
N LEU A 114 -0.70 6.70 9.45
CA LEU A 114 -1.73 6.15 10.34
C LEU A 114 -1.84 6.94 11.65
N ILE A 115 -0.70 7.15 12.33
CA ILE A 115 -0.65 7.80 13.64
C ILE A 115 -0.95 9.30 13.50
N SER A 116 -0.32 9.97 12.52
CA SER A 116 -0.55 11.40 12.27
C SER A 116 -2.00 11.66 11.87
N SER A 117 -2.62 10.81 11.05
CA SER A 117 -4.02 10.98 10.63
C SER A 117 -5.00 10.91 11.79
N VAL A 118 -4.76 10.05 12.78
CA VAL A 118 -5.60 9.97 13.99
C VAL A 118 -5.33 11.15 14.91
N ARG A 119 -4.06 11.51 15.13
CA ARG A 119 -3.67 12.66 15.95
C ARG A 119 -4.28 13.96 15.42
N ASP A 120 -4.21 14.16 14.11
CA ASP A 120 -4.65 15.38 13.41
C ASP A 120 -6.16 15.38 13.12
N GLY A 121 -6.90 14.36 13.57
CA GLY A 121 -8.36 14.27 13.42
C GLY A 121 -8.85 13.93 12.00
N LYS A 122 -7.96 13.54 11.09
CA LYS A 122 -8.34 13.03 9.76
C LYS A 122 -9.04 11.67 9.84
N GLY A 123 -8.73 10.89 10.88
CA GLY A 123 -9.37 9.63 11.22
C GLY A 123 -9.69 9.51 12.70
N ASP A 124 -10.56 8.55 13.04
CA ASP A 124 -11.04 8.35 14.40
C ASP A 124 -10.30 7.20 15.10
N ILE A 125 -9.94 6.16 14.34
CA ILE A 125 -9.19 4.99 14.78
C ILE A 125 -8.13 4.66 13.73
N ALA A 126 -6.93 4.25 14.13
CA ALA A 126 -5.98 3.58 13.24
C ALA A 126 -5.82 2.10 13.62
N VAL A 127 -6.04 1.23 12.64
CA VAL A 127 -5.93 -0.21 12.76
C VAL A 127 -4.97 -0.70 11.69
N GLY A 128 -3.79 -1.14 12.11
CA GLY A 128 -2.76 -1.57 11.17
C GLY A 128 -1.73 -2.48 11.82
N ASN A 129 -2.13 -3.37 12.73
CA ASN A 129 -1.19 -4.20 13.48
C ASN A 129 -0.08 -3.35 14.17
N LEU A 130 -0.52 -2.33 14.92
CA LEU A 130 0.37 -1.33 15.52
C LEU A 130 0.86 -1.80 16.90
N THR A 131 2.17 -2.03 17.01
CA THR A 131 2.84 -2.22 18.31
C THR A 131 2.78 -0.95 19.15
N ILE A 132 2.37 -1.08 20.41
CA ILE A 132 2.43 0.00 21.39
C ILE A 132 3.89 0.29 21.72
N THR A 133 4.33 1.54 21.54
CA THR A 133 5.66 2.00 21.94
C THR A 133 5.58 3.32 22.69
N GLU A 134 6.58 3.61 23.52
CA GLU A 134 6.64 4.87 24.27
C GLU A 134 6.64 6.10 23.34
N ALA A 135 7.30 5.99 22.19
CA ALA A 135 7.29 7.05 21.19
C ALA A 135 5.87 7.30 20.66
N ARG A 136 5.14 6.26 20.27
CA ARG A 136 3.76 6.37 19.76
C ARG A 136 2.78 6.86 20.84
N LEU A 137 2.99 6.47 22.10
CA LEU A 137 2.19 6.93 23.24
C LEU A 137 2.33 8.44 23.50
N LYS A 138 3.32 9.13 22.92
CA LYS A 138 3.40 10.60 22.97
C LYS A 138 2.39 11.27 22.04
N ASP A 139 2.11 10.67 20.88
CA ASP A 139 1.22 11.24 19.86
C ASP A 139 -0.24 10.80 20.01
N VAL A 140 -0.48 9.55 20.40
CA VAL A 140 -1.81 8.93 20.44
C VAL A 140 -1.99 8.07 21.69
N ASP A 141 -3.23 7.67 21.96
CA ASP A 141 -3.59 6.65 22.94
C ASP A 141 -3.85 5.31 22.23
N PHE A 142 -3.75 4.20 22.96
CA PHE A 142 -4.06 2.87 22.45
C PHE A 142 -5.18 2.21 23.24
N SER A 143 -5.99 1.38 22.56
CA SER A 143 -6.91 0.45 23.19
C SER A 143 -6.17 -0.59 24.05
N SER A 144 -6.92 -1.43 24.77
CA SER A 144 -6.40 -2.70 25.26
C SER A 144 -5.80 -3.51 24.11
N ALA A 145 -4.78 -4.30 24.39
CA ALA A 145 -4.08 -5.07 23.37
C ALA A 145 -5.04 -6.05 22.67
N SER A 146 -5.10 -5.98 21.33
CA SER A 146 -5.76 -6.95 20.47
C SER A 146 -4.90 -8.22 20.30
N ALA A 147 -3.59 -8.12 20.51
CA ALA A 147 -2.67 -9.26 20.64
C ALA A 147 -1.51 -8.90 21.59
N THR A 148 -1.03 -9.87 22.35
CA THR A 148 0.08 -9.73 23.31
C THR A 148 1.11 -10.82 23.10
N GLY A 149 2.31 -10.68 23.68
CA GLY A 149 3.35 -11.71 23.57
C GLY A 149 4.03 -11.73 22.21
N VAL A 150 3.90 -10.66 21.41
CA VAL A 150 4.44 -10.59 20.06
C VAL A 150 5.94 -10.32 20.12
N ASN A 151 6.74 -11.18 19.50
CA ASN A 151 8.18 -10.96 19.39
C ASN A 151 8.47 -10.29 18.04
N GLU A 152 9.41 -9.35 18.01
CA GLU A 152 10.00 -8.87 16.75
C GLU A 152 11.24 -9.71 16.48
N ILE A 153 11.21 -10.50 15.41
CA ILE A 153 12.27 -11.44 15.03
C ILE A 153 12.92 -11.01 13.73
N LEU A 154 14.15 -11.46 13.52
CA LEU A 154 14.80 -11.32 12.22
C LEU A 154 14.29 -12.38 11.23
N VAL A 155 14.16 -11.99 9.97
CA VAL A 155 13.98 -12.89 8.83
C VAL A 155 15.11 -12.68 7.85
N SER A 156 15.62 -13.77 7.29
CA SER A 156 16.68 -13.77 6.28
C SER A 156 16.30 -14.59 5.07
N HIS A 157 17.08 -14.52 4.01
CA HIS A 157 17.01 -15.51 2.94
C HIS A 157 17.58 -16.86 3.41
N LYS A 158 17.12 -17.99 2.88
CA LYS A 158 17.58 -19.34 3.29
C LYS A 158 19.08 -19.57 3.09
N LYS A 159 19.70 -18.87 2.13
CA LYS A 159 21.15 -18.91 1.87
C LYS A 159 21.99 -18.06 2.83
N SER A 160 21.37 -17.22 3.66
CA SER A 160 22.11 -16.40 4.63
C SER A 160 22.69 -17.28 5.75
N SER A 161 23.87 -16.90 6.23
CA SER A 161 24.52 -17.58 7.37
C SER A 161 23.60 -17.62 8.59
N GLU A 162 23.72 -18.70 9.36
CA GLU A 162 23.00 -18.83 10.62
C GLU A 162 23.45 -17.76 11.62
N LEU A 163 22.48 -17.22 12.37
CA LEU A 163 22.70 -16.21 13.40
C LEU A 163 22.30 -16.80 14.74
N LYS A 164 23.24 -16.81 15.68
CA LYS A 164 23.08 -17.41 17.00
C LYS A 164 22.61 -16.39 18.03
N SER A 165 22.91 -15.12 17.82
CA SER A 165 22.55 -14.03 18.74
C SER A 165 22.30 -12.70 18.04
N ILE A 166 21.71 -11.74 18.76
CA ILE A 166 21.53 -10.35 18.29
C ILE A 166 22.86 -9.65 17.98
N PHE A 167 23.97 -10.07 18.60
CA PHE A 167 25.29 -9.47 18.35
C PHE A 167 25.88 -9.88 17.01
N ASP A 168 25.40 -10.98 16.42
CA ASP A 168 25.81 -11.40 15.07
C ASP A 168 25.27 -10.46 14.00
N LEU A 169 24.35 -9.55 14.35
CA LEU A 169 23.86 -8.50 13.47
C LEU A 169 24.85 -7.37 13.26
N ALA A 170 25.91 -7.26 14.07
CA ALA A 170 26.87 -6.17 13.99
C ALA A 170 27.40 -5.94 12.56
N GLY A 171 27.25 -4.71 12.04
CA GLY A 171 27.66 -4.34 10.69
C GLY A 171 26.80 -4.87 9.54
N LYS A 172 25.73 -5.64 9.81
CA LYS A 172 24.82 -6.13 8.77
C LYS A 172 23.85 -5.04 8.33
N LYS A 173 23.44 -5.08 7.06
CA LYS A 173 22.39 -4.22 6.50
C LYS A 173 21.03 -4.86 6.73
N ILE A 174 20.16 -4.17 7.47
CA ILE A 174 18.83 -4.67 7.83
C ILE A 174 17.78 -3.67 7.34
N PHE A 175 16.79 -4.16 6.60
CA PHE A 175 15.71 -3.35 6.07
C PHE A 175 14.58 -3.20 7.09
N ALA A 176 14.15 -1.96 7.30
CA ALA A 176 12.98 -1.64 8.10
C ALA A 176 12.35 -0.33 7.62
N ARG A 177 11.04 -0.24 7.71
CA ARG A 177 10.29 0.99 7.46
C ARG A 177 10.48 1.95 8.62
N LYS A 178 10.71 3.22 8.33
CA LYS A 178 10.92 4.23 9.38
C LYS A 178 9.70 4.39 10.30
N SER A 179 8.50 4.22 9.75
CA SER A 179 7.24 4.25 10.51
C SER A 179 7.01 3.04 11.44
N SER A 180 7.76 1.95 11.27
CA SER A 180 7.55 0.69 12.00
C SER A 180 8.18 0.71 13.40
N SER A 181 7.66 -0.11 14.32
CA SER A 181 8.33 -0.35 15.60
C SER A 181 9.67 -1.05 15.42
N TYR A 182 9.89 -1.71 14.28
CA TYR A 182 11.11 -2.42 13.95
C TYR A 182 12.30 -1.49 13.79
N TYR A 183 12.08 -0.30 13.21
CA TYR A 183 13.11 0.73 13.11
C TYR A 183 13.53 1.21 14.50
N GLU A 184 12.56 1.45 15.40
CA GLU A 184 12.83 1.82 16.79
C GLU A 184 13.65 0.73 17.51
N SER A 185 13.30 -0.54 17.30
CA SER A 185 14.03 -1.67 17.89
C SER A 185 15.45 -1.81 17.33
N LEU A 186 15.67 -1.53 16.04
CA LEU A 186 17.01 -1.49 15.43
C LEU A 186 17.86 -0.32 15.95
N VAL A 187 17.26 0.85 16.18
CA VAL A 187 17.95 1.99 16.81
C VAL A 187 18.39 1.63 18.23
N LYS A 188 17.51 1.01 19.03
CA LYS A 188 17.86 0.51 20.37
C LYS A 188 18.97 -0.55 20.32
N LEU A 189 18.93 -1.45 19.33
CA LEU A 189 20.01 -2.41 19.11
C LEU A 189 21.34 -1.71 18.82
N ASN A 190 21.35 -0.63 18.04
CA ASN A 190 22.57 0.14 17.79
C ASN A 190 23.16 0.76 19.05
N GLU A 191 22.33 1.23 19.99
CA GLU A 191 22.80 1.70 21.30
C GLU A 191 23.48 0.58 22.10
N VAL A 192 22.91 -0.63 22.08
CA VAL A 192 23.47 -1.82 22.73
C VAL A 192 24.79 -2.23 22.06
N LEU A 193 24.83 -2.27 20.72
CA LEU A 193 26.04 -2.63 19.95
C LEU A 193 27.18 -1.64 20.20
N ARG A 194 26.87 -0.33 20.23
CA ARG A 194 27.84 0.72 20.55
C ARG A 194 28.42 0.56 21.95
N SER A 195 27.57 0.29 22.94
CA SER A 195 27.98 0.04 24.33
C SER A 195 28.87 -1.21 24.44
N ALA A 196 28.61 -2.22 23.60
CA ALA A 196 29.42 -3.43 23.49
C ALA A 196 30.66 -3.30 22.57
N LYS A 197 31.00 -2.08 22.11
CA LYS A 197 32.11 -1.80 21.17
C LYS A 197 32.05 -2.63 19.88
N LYS A 198 30.84 -2.93 19.40
CA LYS A 198 30.59 -3.62 18.13
C LYS A 198 30.15 -2.61 17.06
N LYS A 199 30.31 -2.98 15.80
CA LYS A 199 29.78 -2.21 14.68
C LYS A 199 28.26 -2.16 14.75
N GLU A 200 27.70 -0.98 14.57
CA GLU A 200 26.26 -0.77 14.44
C GLU A 200 25.70 -1.53 13.22
N VAL A 201 24.43 -1.94 13.28
CA VAL A 201 23.67 -2.36 12.10
C VAL A 201 23.45 -1.17 11.18
N ILE A 202 23.55 -1.41 9.87
CA ILE A 202 23.22 -0.44 8.84
C ILE A 202 21.71 -0.55 8.59
N ILE A 203 20.94 0.37 9.17
CA ILE A 203 19.49 0.39 8.98
C ILE A 203 19.20 0.94 7.59
N ALA A 204 18.70 0.08 6.70
CA ALA A 204 18.25 0.45 5.37
C ALA A 204 16.77 0.82 5.42
N GLU A 205 16.46 2.09 5.18
CA GLU A 205 15.08 2.57 5.15
C GLU A 205 14.35 1.92 3.96
N ALA A 206 13.29 1.16 4.27
CA ALA A 206 12.34 0.67 3.29
C ALA A 206 11.24 1.72 3.07
N ASP A 207 10.70 1.78 1.84
CA ASP A 207 9.61 2.68 1.48
C ASP A 207 8.34 2.35 2.27
N ASP A 208 7.68 3.38 2.82
CA ASP A 208 6.47 3.25 3.64
C ASP A 208 5.20 2.89 2.84
N HIS A 209 5.28 2.85 1.50
CA HIS A 209 4.26 2.27 0.63
C HIS A 209 4.35 0.74 0.50
N LEU A 210 5.44 0.12 1.00
CA LEU A 210 5.57 -1.34 1.08
C LEU A 210 5.05 -1.84 2.43
N GLU A 211 4.42 -3.02 2.44
CA GLU A 211 4.10 -3.76 3.66
C GLU A 211 5.10 -4.88 3.95
N ASP A 212 4.98 -5.53 5.11
CA ASP A 212 5.97 -6.55 5.52
C ASP A 212 5.98 -7.74 4.55
N GLU A 213 4.82 -8.08 4.02
CA GLU A 213 4.60 -9.09 3.00
C GLU A 213 5.40 -8.79 1.73
N ASP A 214 5.52 -7.51 1.36
CA ASP A 214 6.28 -7.06 0.19
C ASP A 214 7.78 -7.22 0.42
N LEU A 215 8.27 -6.86 1.62
CA LEU A 215 9.67 -7.03 2.00
C LEU A 215 10.06 -8.50 2.12
N LEU A 216 9.16 -9.35 2.62
CA LEU A 216 9.37 -10.80 2.68
C LEU A 216 9.49 -11.41 1.28
N GLU A 217 8.67 -10.98 0.31
CA GLU A 217 8.81 -11.41 -1.09
C GLU A 217 10.16 -10.97 -1.68
N MET A 218 10.66 -9.79 -1.32
CA MET A 218 11.99 -9.33 -1.72
C MET A 218 13.12 -10.15 -1.09
N ILE A 219 12.96 -10.59 0.17
CA ILE A 219 13.87 -11.56 0.78
C ILE A 219 13.81 -12.88 0.01
N ASN A 220 12.61 -13.40 -0.24
CA ASN A 220 12.40 -14.65 -0.97
C ASN A 220 13.04 -14.63 -2.38
N ALA A 221 13.05 -13.47 -3.04
CA ALA A 221 13.69 -13.26 -4.33
C ALA A 221 15.22 -13.03 -4.24
N GLY A 222 15.80 -12.95 -3.03
CA GLY A 222 17.22 -12.69 -2.81
C GLY A 222 17.66 -11.24 -3.06
N ILE A 223 16.69 -10.32 -3.14
CA ILE A 223 16.92 -8.89 -3.41
C ILE A 223 17.50 -8.23 -2.15
N ILE A 224 16.80 -8.37 -1.03
CA ILE A 224 17.25 -7.92 0.29
C ILE A 224 17.60 -9.11 1.17
N GLU A 225 18.50 -8.91 2.14
CA GLU A 225 19.06 -10.02 2.92
C GLU A 225 18.39 -10.23 4.27
N PHE A 226 18.14 -9.15 5.00
CA PHE A 226 17.58 -9.19 6.35
C PHE A 226 16.49 -8.13 6.52
N MET A 227 15.42 -8.52 7.21
CA MET A 227 14.42 -7.59 7.75
C MET A 227 14.04 -8.02 9.17
N VAL A 228 13.34 -7.14 9.87
CA VAL A 228 12.71 -7.43 11.16
C VAL A 228 11.20 -7.47 10.95
N ILE A 229 10.51 -8.40 11.61
CA ILE A 229 9.06 -8.58 11.51
C ILE A 229 8.47 -9.08 12.81
N ASP A 230 7.19 -8.82 13.06
CA ASP A 230 6.46 -9.54 14.12
C ASP A 230 6.38 -11.04 13.81
N SER A 231 6.63 -11.86 14.83
CA SER A 231 6.81 -13.31 14.70
C SER A 231 5.63 -13.99 14.01
N HIS A 232 4.39 -13.64 14.38
CA HIS A 232 3.19 -14.23 13.80
C HIS A 232 3.04 -13.99 12.29
N LYS A 233 3.49 -12.84 11.77
CA LYS A 233 3.51 -12.58 10.33
C LYS A 233 4.59 -13.39 9.65
N GLY A 234 5.78 -13.44 10.24
CA GLY A 234 6.88 -14.27 9.74
C GLY A 234 6.50 -15.74 9.65
N GLU A 235 5.91 -16.29 10.71
CA GLU A 235 5.43 -17.68 10.80
C GLU A 235 4.37 -18.00 9.74
N PHE A 236 3.45 -17.08 9.48
CA PHE A 236 2.46 -17.23 8.43
C PHE A 236 3.12 -17.27 7.04
N TRP A 237 3.91 -16.25 6.71
CA TRP A 237 4.50 -16.11 5.38
C TRP A 237 5.60 -17.13 5.08
N ALA A 238 6.23 -17.72 6.10
CA ALA A 238 7.17 -18.82 5.93
C ALA A 238 6.52 -20.11 5.40
N GLN A 239 5.19 -20.23 5.48
CA GLN A 239 4.43 -21.34 4.87
C GLN A 239 4.19 -21.11 3.36
N ILE A 240 4.45 -19.90 2.86
CA ILE A 240 4.13 -19.45 1.50
C ILE A 240 5.40 -19.21 0.69
N LEU A 241 6.43 -18.64 1.32
CA LEU A 241 7.65 -18.21 0.66
C LEU A 241 8.78 -19.22 0.91
N ASP A 242 9.11 -19.98 -0.13
CA ASP A 242 10.05 -21.10 -0.05
C ASP A 242 11.50 -20.71 0.25
N ASN A 243 11.90 -19.45 0.12
CA ASN A 243 13.29 -19.02 0.26
C ASN A 243 13.53 -18.05 1.43
N ILE A 244 12.56 -17.86 2.32
CA ILE A 244 12.77 -17.14 3.58
C ILE A 244 13.13 -18.10 4.72
N LYS A 245 13.88 -17.60 5.71
CA LYS A 245 14.26 -18.29 6.94
C LYS A 245 13.99 -17.38 8.13
N LEU A 246 13.12 -17.81 9.03
CA LEU A 246 12.92 -17.14 10.31
C LEU A 246 14.12 -17.39 11.22
N GLN A 247 14.52 -16.38 11.98
CA GLN A 247 15.62 -16.45 12.94
C GLN A 247 15.09 -16.15 14.36
N PRO A 248 14.28 -17.04 14.96
CA PRO A 248 13.60 -16.78 16.23
C PRO A 248 14.55 -16.63 17.43
N SER A 249 15.81 -17.05 17.29
CA SER A 249 16.90 -16.79 18.26
C SER A 249 17.33 -15.32 18.28
N VAL A 250 17.10 -14.58 17.19
CA VAL A 250 17.45 -13.16 17.04
C VAL A 250 16.21 -12.32 17.24
N LYS A 251 15.91 -12.00 18.51
CA LYS A 251 14.76 -11.18 18.91
C LYS A 251 15.19 -9.75 19.19
N LEU A 252 14.58 -8.79 18.52
CA LEU A 252 14.82 -7.36 18.75
C LEU A 252 13.84 -6.77 19.76
N ARG A 253 12.68 -7.39 19.91
CA ARG A 253 11.69 -7.09 20.95
C ARG A 253 11.03 -8.38 21.40
N THR A 254 10.71 -8.45 22.69
CA THR A 254 9.94 -9.54 23.28
C THR A 254 8.68 -8.99 23.95
N GLY A 255 7.61 -9.78 23.96
CA GLY A 255 6.40 -9.44 24.72
C GLY A 255 5.61 -8.22 24.22
N GLY A 256 5.80 -7.83 22.95
CA GLY A 256 5.11 -6.71 22.34
C GLY A 256 3.59 -6.85 22.39
N SER A 257 2.92 -5.71 22.49
CA SER A 257 1.46 -5.61 22.49
C SER A 257 0.99 -4.80 21.30
N ILE A 258 0.02 -5.35 20.58
CA ILE A 258 -0.58 -4.76 19.39
C ILE A 258 -1.96 -4.24 19.75
N ALA A 259 -2.30 -3.02 19.35
CA ALA A 259 -3.56 -2.38 19.70
C ALA A 259 -4.04 -1.41 18.62
N TRP A 260 -5.29 -0.94 18.77
CA TRP A 260 -5.87 0.09 17.93
C TRP A 260 -5.49 1.46 18.49
N ALA A 261 -5.03 2.37 17.64
CA ALA A 261 -4.68 3.72 18.04
C ALA A 261 -5.89 4.65 17.94
N VAL A 262 -6.05 5.52 18.94
CA VAL A 262 -7.07 6.57 19.02
C VAL A 262 -6.41 7.88 19.46
N ARG A 263 -7.06 9.00 19.21
CA ARG A 263 -6.57 10.29 19.70
C ARG A 263 -6.56 10.31 21.24
N LYS A 264 -5.59 11.00 21.86
CA LYS A 264 -5.45 11.09 23.32
C LYS A 264 -6.73 11.54 24.05
N ASN A 265 -7.47 12.45 23.43
CA ASN A 265 -8.70 13.01 23.99
C ASN A 265 -9.97 12.25 23.55
N ASN A 266 -9.88 10.93 23.32
CA ASN A 266 -11.00 10.04 23.00
C ASN A 266 -11.20 8.93 24.05
N PRO A 267 -11.41 9.27 25.34
CA PRO A 267 -11.59 8.26 26.38
C PRO A 267 -12.83 7.38 26.17
N LYS A 268 -13.94 7.91 25.63
CA LYS A 268 -15.17 7.13 25.43
C LYS A 268 -15.04 6.17 24.25
N LEU A 269 -14.42 6.60 23.15
CA LEU A 269 -14.10 5.71 22.03
C LEU A 269 -13.14 4.60 22.47
N LYS A 270 -12.11 4.95 23.24
CA LYS A 270 -11.18 3.95 23.80
C LYS A 270 -11.92 2.93 24.67
N ALA A 271 -12.82 3.39 25.54
CA ALA A 271 -13.59 2.51 26.42
C ALA A 271 -14.47 1.53 25.64
N VAL A 272 -15.18 1.98 24.60
CA VAL A 272 -16.04 1.09 23.81
C VAL A 272 -15.24 0.11 22.95
N ILE A 273 -14.06 0.49 22.44
CA ILE A 273 -13.14 -0.44 21.77
C ILE A 273 -12.64 -1.49 22.77
N ASN A 274 -12.28 -1.08 24.00
CA ASN A 274 -11.80 -2.01 25.02
C ASN A 274 -12.89 -3.04 25.40
N GLU A 275 -14.14 -2.61 25.54
CA GLU A 275 -15.27 -3.51 25.78
C GLU A 275 -15.44 -4.52 24.64
N PHE A 276 -15.37 -4.07 23.39
CA PHE A 276 -15.41 -4.95 22.21
C PHE A 276 -14.29 -5.99 22.23
N LEU A 277 -13.05 -5.56 22.51
CA LEU A 277 -11.87 -6.41 22.48
C LEU A 277 -11.86 -7.49 23.58
N GLN A 278 -12.62 -7.34 24.66
CA GLN A 278 -12.76 -8.41 25.67
C GLN A 278 -13.23 -9.74 25.06
N LYS A 279 -14.03 -9.70 23.98
CA LYS A 279 -14.59 -10.90 23.33
C LYS A 279 -14.03 -11.19 21.93
N HIS A 280 -13.19 -10.30 21.39
CA HIS A 280 -12.75 -10.37 19.99
C HIS A 280 -11.22 -10.29 19.78
N LYS A 281 -10.43 -10.06 20.84
CA LYS A 281 -8.95 -10.08 20.74
C LYS A 281 -8.40 -11.49 20.50
N LEU A 282 -7.15 -11.58 20.05
CA LEU A 282 -6.44 -12.86 19.96
C LEU A 282 -6.45 -13.58 21.32
N GLY A 283 -6.75 -14.88 21.30
CA GLY A 283 -6.98 -15.69 22.50
C GLY A 283 -8.46 -15.87 22.86
N THR A 284 -9.37 -15.05 22.29
CA THR A 284 -10.82 -15.28 22.39
C THR A 284 -11.30 -16.21 21.27
N MET A 285 -12.49 -16.82 21.42
CA MET A 285 -13.07 -17.68 20.39
C MET A 285 -13.17 -16.97 19.04
N MET A 286 -13.80 -15.79 18.99
CA MET A 286 -13.99 -15.05 17.73
C MET A 286 -12.67 -14.52 17.18
N GLY A 287 -11.80 -14.00 18.05
CA GLY A 287 -10.46 -13.52 17.64
C GLY A 287 -9.61 -14.64 17.02
N ASN A 288 -9.65 -15.85 17.59
CA ASN A 288 -8.92 -17.01 17.06
C ASN A 288 -9.47 -17.47 15.70
N VAL A 289 -10.78 -17.41 15.49
CA VAL A 289 -11.39 -17.75 14.19
C VAL A 289 -10.87 -16.82 13.08
N ILE A 290 -10.88 -15.50 13.32
CA ILE A 290 -10.36 -14.53 12.36
C ILE A 290 -8.87 -14.74 12.13
N PHE A 291 -8.09 -14.88 13.21
CA PHE A 291 -6.64 -15.03 13.11
C PHE A 291 -6.26 -16.30 12.34
N ASN A 292 -6.90 -17.45 12.63
CA ASN A 292 -6.62 -18.69 11.90
C ASN A 292 -6.95 -18.56 10.41
N ARG A 293 -8.05 -17.87 10.04
CA ARG A 293 -8.45 -17.66 8.65
C ARG A 293 -7.41 -16.88 7.83
N TYR A 294 -6.74 -15.90 8.44
CA TYR A 294 -5.84 -14.99 7.70
C TYR A 294 -4.36 -15.20 7.97
N LEU A 295 -4.00 -15.85 9.08
CA LEU A 295 -2.61 -16.04 9.52
C LEU A 295 -2.24 -17.51 9.73
N LYS A 296 -3.09 -18.46 9.31
CA LYS A 296 -2.73 -19.90 9.23
C LYS A 296 -3.13 -20.56 7.92
N ASP A 297 -4.26 -20.18 7.32
CA ASP A 297 -4.68 -20.73 6.04
C ASP A 297 -4.00 -20.01 4.87
N THR A 298 -3.26 -20.75 4.03
CA THR A 298 -2.50 -20.21 2.88
C THR A 298 -3.30 -20.22 1.58
N SER A 299 -4.49 -20.82 1.56
CA SER A 299 -5.29 -21.08 0.34
C SER A 299 -5.65 -19.81 -0.45
N TYR A 300 -5.63 -18.64 0.19
CA TYR A 300 -5.94 -17.36 -0.46
C TYR A 300 -4.72 -16.66 -1.10
N ILE A 301 -3.48 -17.15 -0.90
CA ILE A 301 -2.24 -16.46 -1.34
C ILE A 301 -1.49 -17.19 -2.48
N THR A 302 -1.66 -18.50 -2.62
CA THR A 302 -0.81 -19.34 -3.48
C THR A 302 -0.99 -19.06 -4.97
N ASP A 303 -0.27 -18.07 -5.52
CA ASP A 303 -0.02 -18.04 -6.96
C ASP A 303 1.16 -17.19 -7.47
N SER A 304 2.22 -16.91 -6.68
CA SER A 304 3.32 -16.14 -7.26
C SER A 304 4.71 -16.36 -6.65
N ILE A 305 5.68 -16.55 -7.56
CA ILE A 305 7.11 -16.16 -7.50
C ILE A 305 8.09 -17.29 -7.17
N GLN A 306 8.89 -17.74 -8.16
CA GLN A 306 10.25 -18.29 -7.91
C GLN A 306 11.26 -18.11 -9.08
N ASN A 307 12.49 -17.72 -8.70
CA ASN A 307 13.85 -17.84 -9.30
C ASN A 307 14.13 -17.62 -10.82
N GLU A 308 13.21 -17.91 -11.73
CA GLU A 308 13.44 -17.77 -13.17
C GLU A 308 13.45 -16.30 -13.63
N HIS A 309 12.73 -15.45 -12.88
CA HIS A 309 12.50 -14.05 -13.19
C HIS A 309 13.77 -13.19 -13.23
N LEU A 310 14.71 -13.44 -12.32
CA LEU A 310 15.95 -12.68 -12.26
C LEU A 310 16.84 -12.95 -13.48
N LYS A 311 16.83 -14.20 -13.99
CA LYS A 311 17.54 -14.54 -15.23
C LYS A 311 16.91 -13.83 -16.42
N ARG A 312 15.58 -13.85 -16.53
CA ARG A 312 14.83 -13.16 -17.59
C ARG A 312 15.07 -11.64 -17.57
N PHE A 313 15.06 -11.03 -16.39
CA PHE A 313 15.40 -9.61 -16.22
C PHE A 313 16.79 -9.28 -16.76
N LYS A 314 17.83 -10.06 -16.37
CA LYS A 314 19.20 -9.82 -16.85
C LYS A 314 19.35 -9.95 -18.36
N ILE A 315 18.62 -10.87 -19.00
CA ILE A 315 18.63 -11.05 -20.46
C ILE A 315 17.96 -9.85 -21.16
N MET A 316 16.89 -9.30 -20.56
CA MET A 316 16.05 -8.28 -21.20
C MET A 316 16.41 -6.84 -20.80
N ALA A 317 17.27 -6.63 -19.79
CA ALA A 317 17.62 -5.31 -19.26
C ALA A 317 18.09 -4.34 -20.35
N ASN A 318 18.93 -4.81 -21.28
CA ASN A 318 19.44 -3.99 -22.39
C ASN A 318 18.32 -3.47 -23.31
N TYR A 319 17.25 -4.24 -23.52
CA TYR A 319 16.11 -3.78 -24.32
C TYR A 319 15.31 -2.73 -23.58
N PHE A 320 15.05 -2.93 -22.29
CA PHE A 320 14.37 -1.93 -21.46
C PHE A 320 15.19 -0.64 -21.38
N GLU A 321 16.51 -0.72 -21.27
CA GLU A 321 17.39 0.45 -21.22
C GLU A 321 17.39 1.21 -22.55
N LYS A 322 17.59 0.49 -23.66
CA LYS A 322 17.57 1.06 -25.03
C LYS A 322 16.27 1.83 -25.28
N TYR A 323 15.13 1.20 -25.02
CA TYR A 323 13.82 1.80 -25.31
C TYR A 323 13.35 2.76 -24.22
N GLY A 324 13.74 2.55 -22.97
CA GLY A 324 13.54 3.52 -21.89
C GLY A 324 14.21 4.85 -22.22
N LYS A 325 15.47 4.82 -22.67
CA LYS A 325 16.19 6.02 -23.14
C LYS A 325 15.52 6.64 -24.37
N GLN A 326 15.14 5.83 -25.36
CA GLN A 326 14.51 6.33 -26.58
C GLN A 326 13.15 7.02 -26.32
N TYR A 327 12.36 6.51 -25.38
CA TYR A 327 10.99 6.97 -25.12
C TYR A 327 10.82 7.71 -23.78
N GLN A 328 11.93 8.02 -23.11
CA GLN A 328 11.97 8.80 -21.86
C GLN A 328 11.19 8.15 -20.70
N PHE A 329 11.38 6.84 -20.53
CA PHE A 329 10.93 6.09 -19.36
C PHE A 329 12.14 5.54 -18.60
N ASP A 330 12.03 5.49 -17.27
CA ASP A 330 12.97 4.73 -16.46
C ASP A 330 12.86 3.24 -16.85
N TYR A 331 13.99 2.64 -17.22
CA TYR A 331 14.03 1.28 -17.73
C TYR A 331 13.62 0.24 -16.67
N LEU A 332 13.83 0.52 -15.39
CA LEU A 332 13.42 -0.34 -14.30
C LEU A 332 11.91 -0.30 -14.11
N MET A 333 11.26 0.85 -14.39
CA MET A 333 9.80 0.93 -14.41
C MET A 333 9.21 0.13 -15.59
N LEU A 334 9.86 0.14 -16.75
CA LEU A 334 9.45 -0.70 -17.89
C LEU A 334 9.62 -2.20 -17.58
N ALA A 335 10.73 -2.57 -16.93
CA ALA A 335 10.95 -3.94 -16.48
C ALA A 335 9.90 -4.38 -15.46
N ALA A 336 9.54 -3.50 -14.51
CA ALA A 336 8.49 -3.73 -13.54
C ALA A 336 7.11 -3.93 -14.18
N LEU A 337 6.80 -3.15 -15.20
CA LEU A 337 5.60 -3.34 -16.03
C LEU A 337 5.63 -4.70 -16.74
N GLY A 338 6.70 -5.03 -17.46
CA GLY A 338 6.82 -6.33 -18.13
C GLY A 338 6.74 -7.52 -17.16
N TYR A 339 7.19 -7.32 -15.93
CA TYR A 339 7.02 -8.32 -14.87
C TYR A 339 5.56 -8.46 -14.42
N GLN A 340 4.85 -7.34 -14.21
CA GLN A 340 3.42 -7.36 -13.90
C GLN A 340 2.61 -8.02 -15.02
N GLU A 341 2.98 -7.79 -16.28
CA GLU A 341 2.25 -8.29 -17.45
C GLU A 341 2.46 -9.79 -17.71
N SER A 342 3.70 -10.28 -17.61
CA SER A 342 4.02 -11.64 -18.04
C SER A 342 5.03 -12.37 -17.17
N ARG A 343 5.47 -11.75 -16.07
CA ARG A 343 6.66 -12.16 -15.32
C ARG A 343 7.89 -12.29 -16.24
N LEU A 344 8.00 -11.35 -17.19
CA LEU A 344 9.03 -11.28 -18.22
C LEU A 344 9.07 -12.51 -19.15
N ASN A 345 7.93 -13.15 -19.39
CA ASN A 345 7.83 -14.34 -20.24
C ASN A 345 7.42 -13.98 -21.68
N GLN A 346 8.35 -14.03 -22.62
CA GLN A 346 8.06 -13.76 -24.04
C GLN A 346 7.13 -14.81 -24.69
N ASN A 347 7.05 -16.01 -24.13
CA ASN A 347 6.19 -17.08 -24.65
C ASN A 347 4.74 -16.98 -24.17
N LEU A 348 4.44 -16.07 -23.22
CA LEU A 348 3.08 -15.95 -22.69
C LEU A 348 2.10 -15.42 -23.74
N ARG A 349 0.91 -16.00 -23.77
CA ARG A 349 -0.25 -15.54 -24.55
C ARG A 349 -1.46 -15.45 -23.63
N SER A 350 -2.13 -14.31 -23.61
CA SER A 350 -3.39 -14.17 -22.85
C SER A 350 -4.58 -14.71 -23.63
N ASN A 351 -5.69 -14.95 -22.94
CA ASN A 351 -6.96 -15.35 -23.57
C ASN A 351 -7.47 -14.30 -24.57
N ALA A 352 -7.11 -13.02 -24.37
CA ALA A 352 -7.44 -11.92 -25.28
C ALA A 352 -6.47 -11.83 -26.48
N GLY A 353 -5.46 -12.69 -26.56
CA GLY A 353 -4.48 -12.71 -27.64
C GLY A 353 -3.30 -11.75 -27.47
N ALA A 354 -3.11 -11.21 -26.26
CA ALA A 354 -1.95 -10.37 -25.96
C ALA A 354 -0.66 -11.21 -25.92
N VAL A 355 0.45 -10.65 -26.39
CA VAL A 355 1.68 -11.38 -26.67
C VAL A 355 2.81 -10.89 -25.77
N GLY A 356 3.54 -11.85 -25.19
CA GLY A 356 4.92 -11.68 -24.74
C GLY A 356 5.14 -10.79 -23.52
N VAL A 357 6.35 -10.25 -23.41
CA VAL A 357 6.86 -9.58 -22.19
C VAL A 357 5.94 -8.47 -21.69
N MET A 358 5.48 -7.61 -22.59
CA MET A 358 4.65 -6.44 -22.29
C MET A 358 3.15 -6.70 -22.54
N GLN A 359 2.77 -7.94 -22.88
CA GLN A 359 1.39 -8.32 -23.24
C GLN A 359 0.77 -7.34 -24.26
N VAL A 360 1.44 -7.15 -25.40
CA VAL A 360 0.95 -6.26 -26.46
C VAL A 360 -0.02 -7.01 -27.37
N LEU A 361 -1.17 -6.42 -27.68
CA LEU A 361 -2.09 -6.96 -28.68
C LEU A 361 -1.52 -6.80 -30.10
N PRO A 362 -1.65 -7.80 -30.99
CA PRO A 362 -1.22 -7.66 -32.39
C PRO A 362 -1.86 -6.48 -33.13
N SER A 363 -3.09 -6.11 -32.79
CA SER A 363 -3.76 -4.92 -33.32
C SER A 363 -3.08 -3.63 -32.86
N THR A 364 -2.77 -3.51 -31.56
CA THR A 364 -2.02 -2.37 -31.01
C THR A 364 -0.64 -2.24 -31.63
N ALA A 365 0.06 -3.36 -31.83
CA ALA A 365 1.37 -3.39 -32.48
C ALA A 365 1.35 -2.92 -33.94
N LYS A 366 0.27 -3.25 -34.68
CA LYS A 366 0.07 -2.85 -36.08
C LYS A 366 -0.43 -1.41 -36.24
N ASP A 367 -1.08 -0.84 -35.23
CA ASP A 367 -1.62 0.51 -35.29
C ASP A 367 -0.54 1.52 -35.70
N LYS A 368 -0.90 2.52 -36.52
CA LYS A 368 0.04 3.50 -37.09
C LYS A 368 0.83 4.28 -36.03
N ASN A 369 0.29 4.44 -34.82
CA ASN A 369 0.97 5.15 -33.74
C ASN A 369 2.10 4.29 -33.12
N VAL A 370 2.04 2.96 -33.27
CA VAL A 370 3.07 2.01 -32.84
C VAL A 370 3.90 1.53 -34.02
N GLY A 371 3.28 0.92 -35.04
CA GLY A 371 3.93 0.55 -36.29
C GLY A 371 5.03 -0.51 -36.16
N ILE A 372 4.91 -1.44 -35.20
CA ILE A 372 5.88 -2.51 -34.93
C ILE A 372 5.12 -3.84 -34.87
N PRO A 373 4.70 -4.42 -36.02
CA PRO A 373 3.79 -5.57 -36.04
C PRO A 373 4.43 -6.90 -35.56
N ASN A 374 5.76 -7.01 -35.61
CA ASN A 374 6.50 -8.26 -35.38
C ASN A 374 6.89 -8.46 -33.91
N ILE A 375 5.90 -8.61 -33.02
CA ILE A 375 6.10 -8.66 -31.56
C ILE A 375 6.36 -10.07 -30.97
N LYS A 376 6.69 -11.05 -31.82
CA LYS A 376 6.98 -12.43 -31.37
C LYS A 376 8.32 -12.55 -30.65
N GLU A 377 9.25 -11.66 -30.94
CA GLU A 377 10.55 -11.56 -30.27
C GLU A 377 10.50 -10.55 -29.10
N ALA A 378 11.28 -10.81 -28.05
CA ALA A 378 11.25 -10.00 -26.82
C ALA A 378 11.61 -8.54 -27.07
N GLU A 379 12.64 -8.26 -27.88
CA GLU A 379 13.06 -6.88 -28.19
C GLU A 379 11.91 -6.09 -28.86
N GLN A 380 11.32 -6.64 -29.92
CA GLN A 380 10.24 -5.98 -30.66
C GLN A 380 8.97 -5.84 -29.82
N ASN A 381 8.69 -6.81 -28.93
CA ASN A 381 7.60 -6.73 -27.98
C ASN A 381 7.79 -5.58 -26.98
N ILE A 382 8.97 -5.47 -26.38
CA ILE A 382 9.34 -4.38 -25.46
C ILE A 382 9.31 -3.04 -26.19
N HIS A 383 9.83 -2.97 -27.43
CA HIS A 383 9.79 -1.78 -28.26
C HIS A 383 8.36 -1.29 -28.50
N ALA A 384 7.49 -2.19 -28.97
CA ALA A 384 6.10 -1.89 -29.26
C ALA A 384 5.33 -1.42 -28.02
N GLY A 385 5.47 -2.13 -26.90
CA GLY A 385 4.84 -1.78 -25.63
C GLY A 385 5.31 -0.41 -25.11
N THR A 386 6.62 -0.15 -25.17
CA THR A 386 7.20 1.12 -24.71
C THR A 386 6.77 2.29 -25.59
N LYS A 387 6.75 2.12 -26.92
CA LYS A 387 6.26 3.14 -27.85
C LYS A 387 4.78 3.43 -27.63
N TYR A 388 3.98 2.41 -27.35
CA TYR A 388 2.56 2.58 -27.04
C TYR A 388 2.34 3.36 -25.74
N LEU A 389 3.12 3.10 -24.68
CA LEU A 389 3.10 3.90 -23.45
C LEU A 389 3.45 5.36 -23.71
N ARG A 390 4.48 5.61 -24.53
CA ARG A 390 4.89 6.97 -24.91
C ARG A 390 3.77 7.69 -25.66
N PHE A 391 3.16 7.01 -26.64
CA PHE A 391 2.02 7.53 -27.38
C PHE A 391 0.86 7.93 -26.45
N MET A 392 0.49 7.08 -25.50
CA MET A 392 -0.55 7.42 -24.51
C MET A 392 -0.13 8.63 -23.66
N ALA A 393 1.13 8.67 -23.21
CA ALA A 393 1.61 9.77 -22.39
C ALA A 393 1.65 11.11 -23.14
N ASP A 394 2.04 11.12 -24.41
CA ASP A 394 2.02 12.34 -25.25
C ASP A 394 0.60 12.76 -25.61
N THR A 395 -0.27 11.81 -25.90
CA THR A 395 -1.63 12.14 -26.36
C THR A 395 -2.52 12.64 -25.23
N TYR A 396 -2.36 12.09 -24.02
CA TYR A 396 -3.29 12.36 -22.91
C TYR A 396 -2.71 13.19 -21.77
N PHE A 397 -1.37 13.31 -21.67
CA PHE A 397 -0.70 13.93 -20.51
C PHE A 397 0.38 14.96 -20.90
N SER A 398 0.47 15.38 -22.17
CA SER A 398 1.52 16.30 -22.65
C SER A 398 1.33 17.76 -22.20
N GLU A 399 0.09 18.21 -21.99
CA GLU A 399 -0.22 19.60 -21.64
C GLU A 399 0.18 19.97 -20.20
N ASP A 400 0.38 18.98 -19.33
CA ASP A 400 0.72 19.19 -17.92
C ASP A 400 2.23 19.32 -17.73
N LYS A 401 2.72 20.57 -17.82
CA LYS A 401 4.14 20.92 -17.62
C LYS A 401 4.65 20.63 -16.20
N GLU A 402 3.75 20.54 -15.24
CA GLU A 402 4.04 20.23 -13.83
C GLU A 402 4.06 18.72 -13.53
N LEU A 403 3.72 17.87 -14.51
CA LEU A 403 3.69 16.42 -14.32
C LEU A 403 5.10 15.83 -14.40
N ASP A 404 5.61 15.40 -13.24
CA ASP A 404 6.94 14.80 -13.12
C ASP A 404 7.05 13.44 -13.85
N PRO A 405 8.29 13.00 -14.18
CA PRO A 405 8.49 11.76 -14.93
C PRO A 405 7.93 10.49 -14.28
N LEU A 406 8.00 10.38 -12.95
CA LEU A 406 7.49 9.22 -12.22
C LEU A 406 5.96 9.16 -12.35
N ASN A 407 5.27 10.25 -12.01
CA ASN A 407 3.81 10.28 -12.10
C ASN A 407 3.31 10.16 -13.55
N ARG A 408 4.04 10.72 -14.53
CA ARG A 408 3.74 10.50 -15.95
C ARG A 408 3.76 9.01 -16.32
N ALA A 409 4.77 8.28 -15.83
CA ALA A 409 4.85 6.84 -16.05
C ALA A 409 3.74 6.08 -15.33
N LEU A 410 3.43 6.41 -14.08
CA LEU A 410 2.32 5.79 -13.34
C LEU A 410 0.96 6.01 -14.03
N PHE A 411 0.69 7.21 -14.56
CA PHE A 411 -0.51 7.47 -15.35
C PHE A 411 -0.51 6.70 -16.68
N ALA A 412 0.63 6.55 -17.34
CA ALA A 412 0.75 5.73 -18.54
C ALA A 412 0.45 4.25 -18.23
N PHE A 413 0.93 3.72 -17.10
CA PHE A 413 0.64 2.35 -16.65
C PHE A 413 -0.85 2.18 -16.32
N ALA A 414 -1.43 3.12 -15.56
CA ALA A 414 -2.87 3.12 -15.31
C ALA A 414 -3.68 3.11 -16.62
N SER A 415 -3.21 3.85 -17.63
CA SER A 415 -3.84 3.94 -18.94
C SER A 415 -3.68 2.68 -19.76
N TYR A 416 -2.55 1.99 -19.62
CA TYR A 416 -2.30 0.70 -20.24
C TYR A 416 -3.30 -0.36 -19.78
N ASN A 417 -3.64 -0.37 -18.49
CA ASN A 417 -4.64 -1.28 -17.92
C ASN A 417 -6.09 -0.84 -18.16
N ALA A 418 -6.43 0.44 -17.94
CA ALA A 418 -7.83 0.90 -17.88
C ALA A 418 -8.29 1.76 -19.06
N GLY A 419 -7.38 2.10 -19.97
CA GLY A 419 -7.61 3.00 -21.09
C GLY A 419 -7.30 4.47 -20.76
N PRO A 420 -6.57 5.19 -21.62
CA PRO A 420 -6.07 6.53 -21.33
C PRO A 420 -7.16 7.60 -21.21
N ALA A 421 -8.22 7.55 -22.02
CA ALA A 421 -9.35 8.49 -21.91
C ALA A 421 -10.05 8.38 -20.54
N ARG A 422 -10.13 7.17 -19.98
CA ARG A 422 -10.69 6.94 -18.65
C ARG A 422 -9.78 7.56 -17.59
N ILE A 423 -8.48 7.29 -17.61
CA ILE A 423 -7.53 7.87 -16.66
C ILE A 423 -7.48 9.40 -16.73
N SER A 424 -7.49 9.98 -17.94
CA SER A 424 -7.53 11.44 -18.10
C SER A 424 -8.78 12.04 -17.45
N ARG A 425 -9.96 11.43 -17.61
CA ARG A 425 -11.18 11.86 -16.90
C ARG A 425 -11.05 11.76 -15.39
N LEU A 426 -10.42 10.69 -14.87
CA LEU A 426 -10.20 10.52 -13.43
C LEU A 426 -9.24 11.59 -12.87
N ARG A 427 -8.24 12.02 -13.63
CA ARG A 427 -7.38 13.15 -13.26
C ARG A 427 -8.16 14.47 -13.19
N GLN A 428 -9.00 14.74 -14.19
CA GLN A 428 -9.85 15.94 -14.17
C GLN A 428 -10.85 15.91 -13.01
N GLU A 429 -11.37 14.73 -12.69
CA GLU A 429 -12.22 14.55 -11.51
C GLU A 429 -11.42 14.75 -10.21
N ALA A 430 -10.20 14.21 -10.09
CA ALA A 430 -9.33 14.45 -8.94
C ALA A 430 -9.08 15.94 -8.70
N LYS A 431 -8.83 16.70 -9.77
CA LYS A 431 -8.67 18.16 -9.73
C LYS A 431 -9.92 18.84 -9.17
N LYS A 432 -11.11 18.43 -9.63
CA LYS A 432 -12.38 18.88 -9.07
C LYS A 432 -12.45 18.50 -7.59
N MET A 433 -12.13 17.28 -7.21
CA MET A 433 -12.14 16.85 -5.82
C MET A 433 -11.09 17.52 -4.89
N GLY A 434 -10.30 18.48 -5.40
CA GLY A 434 -9.27 19.18 -4.63
C GLY A 434 -8.01 18.34 -4.37
N LEU A 435 -7.90 17.20 -5.05
CA LEU A 435 -6.72 16.32 -5.03
C LEU A 435 -5.71 16.78 -6.07
N ASP A 436 -4.45 16.42 -5.87
CA ASP A 436 -3.38 16.71 -6.82
C ASP A 436 -3.49 15.80 -8.04
N HIS A 437 -4.14 16.28 -9.11
CA HIS A 437 -4.29 15.55 -10.37
C HIS A 437 -2.98 15.20 -11.10
N ASN A 438 -1.84 15.72 -10.65
CA ASN A 438 -0.52 15.35 -11.15
C ASN A 438 0.17 14.26 -10.32
N LYS A 439 -0.49 13.77 -9.25
CA LYS A 439 0.00 12.65 -8.44
C LYS A 439 -0.93 11.46 -8.58
N TRP A 440 -0.35 10.28 -8.83
CA TRP A 440 -1.11 9.03 -8.81
C TRP A 440 -1.47 8.65 -7.37
N PHE A 441 -0.44 8.36 -6.57
CA PHE A 441 -0.59 7.88 -5.19
C PHE A 441 -1.24 8.93 -4.29
N ASN A 442 -2.12 8.47 -3.41
CA ASN A 442 -2.91 9.26 -2.46
C ASN A 442 -3.75 10.39 -3.11
N ASN A 443 -3.91 10.38 -4.43
CA ASN A 443 -4.61 11.43 -5.16
C ASN A 443 -5.50 10.80 -6.25
N VAL A 444 -5.01 10.67 -7.48
CA VAL A 444 -5.84 10.15 -8.58
C VAL A 444 -6.25 8.69 -8.36
N GLU A 445 -5.43 7.89 -7.66
CA GLU A 445 -5.79 6.51 -7.35
C GLU A 445 -7.03 6.39 -6.44
N ILE A 446 -7.29 7.40 -5.59
CA ILE A 446 -8.49 7.45 -4.74
C ILE A 446 -9.73 7.54 -5.64
N VAL A 447 -9.67 8.39 -6.67
CA VAL A 447 -10.74 8.55 -7.66
C VAL A 447 -10.86 7.30 -8.52
N ALA A 448 -9.74 6.71 -8.94
CA ALA A 448 -9.72 5.47 -9.71
C ALA A 448 -10.36 4.31 -8.95
N ALA A 449 -9.92 4.06 -7.70
CA ALA A 449 -10.50 3.04 -6.83
C ALA A 449 -12.01 3.20 -6.70
N LYS A 450 -12.47 4.45 -6.57
CA LYS A 450 -13.89 4.77 -6.42
C LYS A 450 -14.70 4.57 -7.70
N ARG A 451 -14.18 4.96 -8.86
CA ARG A 451 -14.95 5.04 -10.12
C ARG A 451 -14.87 3.79 -10.97
N ILE A 452 -13.71 3.15 -10.97
CA ILE A 452 -13.39 2.07 -11.91
C ILE A 452 -12.93 0.80 -11.21
N GLY A 453 -13.00 0.79 -9.87
CA GLY A 453 -12.54 -0.33 -9.05
C GLY A 453 -11.02 -0.30 -8.82
N ARG A 454 -10.55 -1.31 -8.07
CA ARG A 454 -9.17 -1.37 -7.59
C ARG A 454 -8.20 -2.08 -8.51
N GLU A 455 -8.67 -2.70 -9.59
CA GLU A 455 -7.81 -3.45 -10.52
C GLU A 455 -6.65 -2.58 -11.01
N THR A 456 -6.95 -1.40 -11.54
CA THR A 456 -5.95 -0.45 -12.05
C THR A 456 -5.08 0.12 -10.94
N VAL A 457 -5.65 0.35 -9.76
CA VAL A 457 -4.89 0.84 -8.59
C VAL A 457 -3.88 -0.19 -8.13
N GLN A 458 -4.30 -1.45 -8.02
CA GLN A 458 -3.43 -2.56 -7.66
C GLN A 458 -2.38 -2.81 -8.74
N TYR A 459 -2.76 -2.73 -10.01
CA TYR A 459 -1.87 -2.87 -11.14
C TYR A 459 -0.73 -1.85 -11.07
N VAL A 460 -1.03 -0.56 -10.88
CA VAL A 460 -0.01 0.48 -10.74
C VAL A 460 0.82 0.32 -9.47
N SER A 461 0.19 -0.03 -8.35
CA SER A 461 0.89 -0.29 -7.08
C SER A 461 1.87 -1.47 -7.20
N ASN A 462 1.46 -2.58 -7.83
CA ASN A 462 2.32 -3.73 -8.08
C ASN A 462 3.52 -3.36 -8.94
N ILE A 463 3.30 -2.61 -10.03
CA ILE A 463 4.39 -2.15 -10.89
C ILE A 463 5.35 -1.26 -10.10
N PHE A 464 4.83 -0.32 -9.31
CA PHE A 464 5.70 0.54 -8.49
C PHE A 464 6.51 -0.28 -7.46
N LYS A 465 5.90 -1.28 -6.83
CA LYS A 465 6.61 -2.21 -5.95
C LYS A 465 7.73 -2.96 -6.67
N TYR A 466 7.48 -3.52 -7.86
CA TYR A 466 8.52 -4.19 -8.64
C TYR A 466 9.60 -3.23 -9.10
N TYR A 467 9.24 -1.98 -9.41
CA TYR A 467 10.21 -0.93 -9.74
C TYR A 467 11.16 -0.66 -8.58
N VAL A 468 10.64 -0.48 -7.37
CA VAL A 468 11.47 -0.30 -6.17
C VAL A 468 12.38 -1.52 -5.96
N ALA A 469 11.86 -2.73 -6.15
CA ALA A 469 12.64 -3.95 -6.05
C ALA A 469 13.78 -4.04 -7.10
N TYR A 470 13.52 -3.63 -8.35
CA TYR A 470 14.53 -3.59 -9.41
C TYR A 470 15.55 -2.46 -9.22
N ALA A 471 15.15 -1.30 -8.71
CA ALA A 471 16.08 -0.22 -8.37
C ALA A 471 17.09 -0.65 -7.30
N LEU A 472 16.60 -1.29 -6.24
CA LEU A 472 17.46 -1.84 -5.19
C LEU A 472 18.40 -2.95 -5.72
N LEU A 473 17.94 -3.74 -6.70
CA LEU A 473 18.76 -4.75 -7.36
C LEU A 473 19.87 -4.11 -8.23
N ALA A 474 19.53 -3.09 -9.02
CA ALA A 474 20.47 -2.37 -9.88
C ALA A 474 21.60 -1.72 -9.05
N ASP A 475 21.23 -1.07 -7.94
CA ASP A 475 22.18 -0.49 -6.98
C ASP A 475 23.15 -1.55 -6.42
N LYS A 476 22.64 -2.74 -6.05
CA LYS A 476 23.44 -3.85 -5.53
C LYS A 476 24.40 -4.43 -6.59
N MET A 477 24.01 -4.40 -7.87
CA MET A 477 24.80 -4.95 -8.97
C MET A 477 25.83 -3.97 -9.55
N LYS A 478 25.89 -2.71 -9.08
CA LYS A 478 26.72 -1.65 -9.67
C LYS A 478 26.56 -1.55 -11.19
N ILE A 479 25.33 -1.73 -11.69
CA ILE A 479 25.03 -1.47 -13.11
C ILE A 479 25.09 0.06 -13.26
N GLU A 480 26.03 0.56 -14.06
CA GLU A 480 26.29 1.99 -14.21
C GLU A 480 25.07 2.72 -14.81
N GLY A 481 24.43 3.59 -14.02
CA GLY A 481 23.37 4.52 -14.43
C GLY A 481 22.79 5.25 -13.21
N PRO A 482 22.41 6.54 -13.29
CA PRO A 482 22.08 7.32 -12.11
C PRO A 482 20.71 6.91 -11.55
N VAL A 483 20.70 6.04 -10.55
CA VAL A 483 19.55 5.82 -9.68
C VAL A 483 19.39 7.07 -8.80
N HIS A 484 18.43 7.92 -9.15
CA HIS A 484 18.07 9.08 -8.34
C HIS A 484 16.69 8.90 -7.73
N LEU A 485 16.61 8.11 -6.67
CA LEU A 485 15.49 8.12 -5.72
C LEU A 485 15.53 9.39 -4.86
N LYS A 486 15.52 10.58 -5.47
CA LYS A 486 15.23 11.87 -4.79
C LYS A 486 14.64 12.88 -5.77
N GLY A 487 13.36 13.18 -5.60
CA GLY A 487 12.82 14.47 -6.01
C GLY A 487 13.56 15.59 -5.25
N SER A 488 14.42 16.33 -5.94
CA SER A 488 14.97 17.57 -5.38
C SER A 488 15.11 18.63 -6.44
N PHE A 489 14.43 19.74 -6.17
CA PHE A 489 14.49 21.05 -6.77
C PHE A 489 15.91 21.44 -7.20
N LYS A 490 16.05 21.90 -8.46
CA LYS A 490 17.18 22.75 -8.86
C LYS A 490 17.14 24.01 -8.00
N LYS A 491 18.05 24.16 -7.03
CA LYS A 491 18.41 25.47 -6.48
C LYS A 491 18.97 26.32 -7.63
N LYS A 492 18.20 27.31 -8.08
CA LYS A 492 18.74 28.43 -8.88
C LYS A 492 19.90 29.04 -8.08
N LYS A 493 21.11 29.00 -8.63
CA LYS A 493 22.21 29.85 -8.18
C LYS A 493 21.78 31.30 -8.43
N ILE A 494 21.43 32.01 -7.38
CA ILE A 494 21.43 33.48 -7.39
C ILE A 494 22.90 33.88 -7.38
N LYS A 495 23.40 34.34 -8.54
CA LYS A 495 24.65 35.09 -8.58
C LYS A 495 24.39 36.44 -7.91
N LYS A 496 25.13 36.74 -6.85
CA LYS A 496 25.36 38.11 -6.41
C LYS A 496 26.14 38.84 -7.53
N GLN A 497 25.55 39.90 -8.05
CA GLN A 497 26.27 41.10 -8.47
C GLN A 497 25.56 42.27 -7.79
#